data_AF-A0A3C0APK8-F1
#
_entry.id   AF-A0A3C0APK8-F1
#
_cell.length_a   1.000
_cell.length_b   1.000
_cell.length_c   1.000
_cell.angle_alpha   90.00
_cell.angle_beta   90.00
_cell.angle_gamma   90.00
#
_symmetry.space_group_name_H-M   'P 1'
#
loop_
_entity.id
_entity.type
_entity.pdbx_description
1 polymer ?
#
loop_
_entity_poly.entity_id
_entity_poly.type
_entity_poly.pdbx_seq_one_letter_code
_entity_poly.pdbx_strand_id
1 'polypeptide(L)'
;PTPHQALYSMKGNSLFTVRSGPWKLHVKPSPRQVLAGKGKDWIDPRGPDGVTIIAPYEQAMPDQQPGLLTGAKPVPMMLFNLQEDPAEQHNVASQHPEVVVRLMKLFEGMQAEIPPSIRNFK
;
A
#
# COMPACT_ATOMS: atom_id res chain seq x y z
N PRO A 1 3.33 -12.69 16.35
CA PRO A 1 2.56 -11.51 16.80
C PRO A 1 3.50 -10.34 17.10
N THR A 2 3.26 -9.16 16.54
CA THR A 2 4.11 -7.98 16.80
C THR A 2 3.83 -7.43 18.20
N PRO A 3 4.85 -7.05 18.99
CA PRO A 3 4.64 -6.51 20.34
C PRO A 3 3.98 -5.12 20.36
N HIS A 4 3.89 -4.45 19.19
CA HIS A 4 3.35 -3.11 19.06
C HIS A 4 1.83 -3.08 19.05
N GLN A 5 1.25 -2.06 19.69
CA GLN A 5 -0.20 -1.82 19.73
C GLN A 5 -0.78 -1.53 18.34
N ALA A 6 -0.07 -0.72 17.54
CA ALA A 6 -0.46 -0.37 16.18
C ALA A 6 0.78 -0.09 15.31
N LEU A 7 0.63 -0.34 14.01
CA LEU A 7 1.57 0.07 12.97
C LEU A 7 0.87 1.08 12.07
N TYR A 8 1.53 2.19 11.78
CA TYR A 8 1.00 3.23 10.92
C TYR A 8 1.78 3.30 9.62
N SER A 9 1.10 3.51 8.50
CA SER A 9 1.75 3.72 7.21
C SER A 9 1.41 5.10 6.68
N MET A 10 2.43 5.78 6.18
CA MET A 10 2.37 7.15 5.69
C MET A 10 3.03 7.27 4.32
N LYS A 11 2.64 8.29 3.56
CA LYS A 11 3.35 8.72 2.35
C LYS A 11 3.60 10.21 2.49
N GLY A 12 4.88 10.59 2.48
CA GLY A 12 5.29 11.93 2.95
C GLY A 12 4.80 12.15 4.39
N ASN A 13 4.22 13.32 4.65
CA ASN A 13 3.77 13.72 5.98
C ASN A 13 2.29 13.36 6.25
N SER A 14 1.67 12.59 5.35
CA SER A 14 0.28 12.19 5.46
C SER A 14 0.16 10.73 5.89
N LEU A 15 -0.60 10.51 6.96
CA LEU A 15 -1.00 9.17 7.40
C LEU A 15 -2.06 8.59 6.45
N PHE A 16 -1.92 7.31 6.08
CA PHE A 16 -2.84 6.61 5.17
C PHE A 16 -3.55 5.45 5.84
N THR A 17 -2.80 4.63 6.58
CA THR A 17 -3.33 3.38 7.13
C THR A 17 -2.90 3.17 8.57
N VAL A 18 -3.70 2.41 9.30
CA VAL A 18 -3.39 1.88 10.63
C VAL A 18 -3.62 0.38 10.64
N ARG A 19 -2.71 -0.37 11.25
CA ARG A 19 -2.81 -1.82 11.46
C ARG A 19 -2.73 -2.11 12.95
N SER A 20 -3.64 -2.93 13.46
CA SER A 20 -3.58 -3.45 14.83
C SER A 20 -4.05 -4.89 14.85
N GLY A 21 -3.13 -5.81 15.17
CA GLY A 21 -3.35 -7.25 15.05
C GLY A 21 -3.48 -7.70 13.59
N PRO A 22 -4.49 -8.51 13.24
CA PRO A 22 -4.69 -8.98 11.87
C PRO A 22 -5.30 -7.90 10.97
N TRP A 23 -5.87 -6.84 11.55
CA TRP A 23 -6.66 -5.86 10.82
C TRP A 23 -5.84 -4.67 10.35
N LYS A 24 -6.06 -4.26 9.11
CA LYS A 24 -5.53 -3.01 8.53
C LYS A 24 -6.65 -2.16 7.96
N LEU A 25 -6.75 -0.92 8.43
CA LEU A 25 -7.68 0.09 7.95
C LEU A 25 -6.93 1.09 7.07
N HIS A 26 -7.42 1.27 5.85
CA HIS A 26 -7.06 2.35 4.97
C HIS A 26 -8.03 3.52 5.18
N VAL A 27 -7.57 4.57 5.87
CA VAL A 27 -8.38 5.78 6.07
C VAL A 27 -8.40 6.61 4.79
N LYS A 28 -7.25 6.71 4.12
CA LYS A 28 -7.10 7.35 2.80
C LYS A 28 -6.99 6.29 1.70
N PRO A 29 -7.43 6.58 0.46
CA PRO A 29 -7.27 5.65 -0.64
C PRO A 29 -5.80 5.37 -0.89
N SER A 30 -5.47 4.14 -1.28
CA SER A 30 -4.09 3.76 -1.60
C SER A 30 -3.56 4.63 -2.74
N PRO A 31 -2.40 5.29 -2.59
CA PRO A 31 -1.79 6.07 -3.66
C PRO A 31 -1.04 5.16 -4.66
N ARG A 32 -1.23 3.84 -4.58
CA ARG A 32 -0.59 2.86 -5.48
C ARG A 32 -1.06 3.12 -6.90
N GLN A 33 -0.10 3.40 -7.78
CA GLN A 33 -0.31 3.40 -9.21
C GLN A 33 0.13 2.05 -9.75
N VAL A 34 -0.80 1.32 -10.36
CA VAL A 34 -0.47 0.10 -11.09
C VAL A 34 0.06 0.52 -12.46
N LEU A 35 1.29 0.11 -12.76
CA LEU A 35 1.92 0.37 -14.06
C LEU A 35 1.66 -0.74 -15.07
N ALA A 36 0.81 -1.71 -14.75
CA ALA A 36 0.48 -2.84 -15.63
C ALA A 36 0.11 -2.35 -17.04
N GLY A 37 0.88 -2.80 -18.03
CA GLY A 37 0.72 -2.42 -19.43
C GLY A 37 1.37 -1.10 -19.85
N LYS A 38 2.08 -0.38 -18.95
CA LYS A 38 2.88 0.81 -19.29
C LYS A 38 4.34 0.43 -19.46
N GLY A 39 4.95 0.86 -20.56
CA GLY A 39 6.39 0.66 -20.80
C GLY A 39 6.76 -0.65 -21.48
N LYS A 40 5.78 -1.38 -22.04
CA LYS A 40 6.04 -2.60 -22.83
C LYS A 40 6.99 -2.35 -24.01
N ASP A 41 6.86 -1.19 -24.65
CA ASP A 41 7.68 -0.79 -25.79
C ASP A 41 8.94 0.00 -25.38
N TRP A 42 9.14 0.20 -24.08
CA TRP A 42 10.32 0.90 -23.58
C TRP A 42 11.52 -0.04 -23.57
N ILE A 43 12.55 0.33 -24.33
CA ILE A 43 13.81 -0.40 -24.42
C ILE A 43 14.84 0.37 -23.59
N ASP A 44 15.43 -0.28 -22.58
CA ASP A 44 16.50 0.33 -21.78
C ASP A 44 17.78 0.47 -22.61
N PRO A 45 18.25 1.69 -22.91
CA PRO A 45 19.52 1.88 -23.65
C PRO A 45 20.74 1.40 -22.86
N ARG A 46 20.60 1.18 -21.55
CA ARG A 46 21.63 0.67 -20.64
C ARG A 46 21.29 -0.72 -20.11
N GLY A 47 20.36 -1.43 -20.77
CA GLY A 47 20.06 -2.81 -20.42
C GLY A 47 21.27 -3.72 -20.65
N PRO A 48 21.39 -4.83 -19.89
CA PRO A 48 22.43 -5.81 -20.12
C PRO A 48 22.28 -6.46 -21.50
N ASP A 49 23.23 -6.14 -22.36
CA ASP A 49 23.42 -6.70 -23.70
C ASP A 49 24.16 -8.06 -23.67
N GLY A 50 24.61 -8.48 -22.48
CA GLY A 50 25.40 -9.69 -22.28
C GLY A 50 26.87 -9.56 -22.71
N VAL A 51 27.30 -8.37 -23.17
CA VAL A 51 28.67 -8.11 -23.66
C VAL A 51 29.30 -6.94 -22.90
N THR A 52 28.64 -5.79 -22.88
CA THR A 52 29.08 -4.56 -22.21
C THR A 52 28.73 -4.54 -20.73
N ILE A 53 27.57 -5.10 -20.35
CA ILE A 53 27.14 -5.22 -18.95
C ILE A 53 26.95 -6.70 -18.60
N ILE A 54 27.76 -7.20 -17.66
CA ILE A 54 27.77 -8.59 -17.19
C ILE A 54 26.67 -8.78 -16.13
N ALA A 55 25.41 -8.62 -16.54
CA ALA A 55 24.24 -8.96 -15.74
C ALA A 55 23.34 -9.93 -16.54
N PRO A 56 22.45 -10.69 -15.88
CA PRO A 56 21.53 -11.59 -16.55
C PRO A 56 20.70 -10.83 -17.59
N TYR A 57 20.60 -11.41 -18.80
CA TYR A 57 19.84 -10.85 -19.91
C TYR A 57 18.34 -10.76 -19.59
N GLU A 58 17.81 -11.75 -18.84
CA GLU A 58 16.43 -11.74 -18.40
C GLU A 58 16.26 -10.83 -17.18
N GLN A 59 15.63 -9.67 -17.39
CA GLN A 59 15.27 -8.73 -16.33
C GLN A 59 13.79 -8.40 -16.38
N ALA A 60 13.22 -8.07 -15.22
CA ALA A 60 11.83 -7.63 -15.14
C ALA A 60 11.68 -6.25 -15.77
N MET A 61 10.75 -6.15 -16.72
CA MET A 61 10.42 -4.91 -17.41
C MET A 61 9.44 -4.05 -16.59
N PRO A 62 9.32 -2.74 -16.87
CA PRO A 62 8.42 -1.85 -16.14
C PRO A 62 6.94 -2.29 -16.12
N ASP A 63 6.49 -3.00 -17.15
CA ASP A 63 5.14 -3.55 -17.26
C ASP A 63 4.96 -4.86 -16.47
N GLN A 64 6.05 -5.51 -16.08
CA GLN A 64 6.09 -6.75 -15.30
C GLN A 64 6.18 -6.45 -13.80
N GLN A 65 5.28 -5.61 -13.30
CA GLN A 65 5.22 -5.27 -11.88
C GLN A 65 4.98 -6.54 -11.03
N PRO A 66 5.79 -6.79 -9.99
CA PRO A 66 5.64 -7.99 -9.18
C PRO A 66 4.36 -7.96 -8.32
N GLY A 67 3.87 -9.16 -7.99
CA GLY A 67 2.72 -9.38 -7.13
C GLY A 67 1.38 -9.37 -7.87
N LEU A 68 0.28 -9.34 -7.10
CA LEU A 68 -1.06 -9.36 -7.66
C LEU A 68 -1.47 -7.97 -8.17
N LEU A 69 -2.05 -7.94 -9.37
CA LEU A 69 -2.58 -6.73 -10.02
C LEU A 69 -4.08 -6.55 -9.77
N THR A 70 -4.73 -7.56 -9.21
CA THR A 70 -6.16 -7.56 -8.87
C THR A 70 -6.40 -6.98 -7.48
N GLY A 71 -7.67 -6.69 -7.19
CA GLY A 71 -8.12 -6.31 -5.84
C GLY A 71 -9.25 -5.30 -5.87
N ALA A 72 -9.76 -4.98 -4.69
CA ALA A 72 -10.75 -3.92 -4.52
C ALA A 72 -10.16 -2.56 -4.93
N LYS A 73 -10.96 -1.75 -5.64
CA LYS A 73 -10.55 -0.40 -6.04
C LYS A 73 -10.25 0.45 -4.80
N PRO A 74 -9.18 1.27 -4.83
CA PRO A 74 -8.78 2.06 -3.67
C PRO A 74 -9.81 3.15 -3.39
N VAL A 75 -10.62 2.93 -2.36
CA VAL A 75 -11.55 3.91 -1.79
C VAL A 75 -11.12 4.25 -0.35
N PRO A 76 -11.55 5.38 0.21
CA PRO A 76 -11.37 5.66 1.63
C PRO A 76 -12.09 4.62 2.51
N MET A 77 -11.63 4.48 3.75
CA MET A 77 -12.25 3.65 4.79
C MET A 77 -12.38 2.15 4.46
N MET A 78 -11.39 1.57 3.79
CA MET A 78 -11.36 0.12 3.51
C MET A 78 -10.69 -0.65 4.64
N LEU A 79 -11.27 -1.78 5.01
CA LEU A 79 -10.76 -2.68 6.05
C LEU A 79 -10.40 -4.03 5.45
N PHE A 80 -9.24 -4.55 5.83
CA PHE A 80 -8.75 -5.85 5.40
C PHE A 80 -8.29 -6.69 6.60
N ASN A 81 -8.53 -8.00 6.52
CA ASN A 81 -7.95 -8.99 7.43
C ASN A 81 -6.68 -9.56 6.81
N LEU A 82 -5.50 -9.11 7.26
CA LEU A 82 -4.22 -9.54 6.69
C LEU A 82 -3.82 -10.98 7.04
N GLN A 83 -4.54 -11.64 7.95
CA GLN A 83 -4.31 -13.06 8.24
C GLN A 83 -4.98 -13.95 7.21
N GLU A 84 -6.16 -13.56 6.72
CA GLU A 84 -6.96 -14.31 5.73
C GLU A 84 -6.74 -13.79 4.30
N ASP A 85 -6.48 -12.49 4.17
CA ASP A 85 -6.27 -11.78 2.91
C ASP A 85 -5.01 -10.91 2.97
N PRO A 86 -3.81 -11.52 2.91
CA PRO A 86 -2.55 -10.78 2.93
C PRO A 86 -2.36 -9.85 1.72
N ALA A 87 -3.09 -10.10 0.63
CA ALA A 87 -2.99 -9.36 -0.63
C ALA A 87 -4.02 -8.22 -0.74
N GLU A 88 -4.78 -7.94 0.33
CA GLU A 88 -5.72 -6.80 0.43
C GLU A 88 -6.74 -6.77 -0.74
N GLN A 89 -7.30 -7.94 -1.07
CA GLN A 89 -8.24 -8.13 -2.18
C GLN A 89 -9.68 -7.75 -1.80
N HIS A 90 -10.12 -8.05 -0.58
CA HIS A 90 -11.53 -7.99 -0.17
C HIS A 90 -11.77 -6.96 0.94
N ASN A 91 -12.51 -5.89 0.61
CA ASN A 91 -12.92 -4.91 1.61
C ASN A 91 -14.05 -5.46 2.48
N VAL A 92 -13.81 -5.59 3.78
CA VAL A 92 -14.78 -6.09 4.77
C VAL A 92 -15.23 -5.02 5.77
N ALA A 93 -15.02 -3.73 5.47
CA ALA A 93 -15.36 -2.62 6.36
C ALA A 93 -16.83 -2.62 6.80
N SER A 94 -17.76 -2.89 5.88
CA SER A 94 -19.20 -2.92 6.18
C SER A 94 -19.61 -4.10 7.08
N GLN A 95 -18.80 -5.15 7.14
CA GLN A 95 -19.07 -6.36 7.94
C GLN A 95 -18.52 -6.23 9.37
N HIS A 96 -17.54 -5.35 9.59
CA HIS A 96 -16.85 -5.18 10.88
C HIS A 96 -16.76 -3.71 11.31
N PRO A 97 -17.88 -3.01 11.50
CA PRO A 97 -17.89 -1.60 11.91
C PRO A 97 -17.17 -1.36 13.24
N GLU A 98 -17.23 -2.31 14.17
CA GLU A 98 -16.54 -2.26 15.46
C GLU A 98 -15.02 -2.19 15.32
N VAL A 99 -14.47 -2.91 14.33
CA VAL A 99 -13.04 -2.90 14.04
C VAL A 99 -12.64 -1.57 13.40
N VAL A 100 -13.47 -1.06 12.49
CA VAL A 100 -13.24 0.25 11.86
C VAL A 100 -13.17 1.35 12.93
N VAL A 101 -14.13 1.42 13.84
CA VAL A 101 -14.16 2.42 14.92
C VAL A 101 -12.93 2.30 15.82
N ARG A 102 -12.57 1.08 16.22
CA ARG A 102 -11.38 0.83 17.06
C ARG A 102 -10.09 1.32 16.39
N LEU A 103 -9.91 0.99 15.11
CA LEU A 103 -8.73 1.40 14.35
C LEU A 103 -8.72 2.89 14.05
N MET A 104 -9.87 3.49 13.75
CA MET A 104 -10.00 4.92 13.51
C MET A 104 -9.56 5.72 14.74
N LYS A 105 -9.94 5.30 15.95
CA LYS A 105 -9.50 5.94 17.20
C LYS A 105 -7.96 5.95 17.34
N LEU A 106 -7.29 4.86 16.97
CA LEU A 106 -5.82 4.80 16.98
C LEU A 106 -5.22 5.73 15.92
N PHE A 107 -5.81 5.75 14.72
CA PHE A 107 -5.39 6.63 13.64
C PHE A 107 -5.51 8.11 14.03
N GLU A 108 -6.63 8.51 14.62
CA GLU A 108 -6.87 9.89 15.08
C GLU A 108 -5.89 10.29 16.19
N GLY A 109 -5.59 9.38 17.11
CA GLY A 109 -4.57 9.59 18.14
C GLY A 109 -3.20 9.92 17.53
N MET A 110 -2.72 9.08 16.60
CA MET A 110 -1.46 9.35 15.90
C MET A 110 -1.53 10.62 15.04
N GLN A 111 -2.67 10.85 14.38
CA GLN A 111 -2.84 12.02 13.54
C GLN A 111 -2.78 13.31 14.36
N ALA A 112 -3.30 13.32 15.60
CA ALA A 112 -3.25 14.47 16.49
C ALA A 112 -1.81 14.91 16.82
N GLU A 113 -0.86 13.98 16.90
CA GLU A 113 0.57 14.26 17.16
C GLU A 113 1.27 14.97 15.99
N ILE A 114 0.73 14.84 14.77
CA ILE A 114 1.30 15.47 13.58
C ILE A 114 0.76 16.91 13.47
N PRO A 115 1.57 17.97 13.32
CA PRO A 115 1.05 19.33 13.17
C PRO A 115 0.12 19.48 11.95
N PRO A 116 -1.07 20.11 12.06
CA PRO A 116 -2.02 20.23 10.95
C PRO A 116 -1.44 20.88 9.69
N SER A 117 -0.52 21.82 9.83
CA SER A 117 0.12 22.54 8.72
C SER A 117 0.88 21.63 7.76
N ILE A 118 1.33 20.46 8.21
CA ILE A 118 2.16 19.55 7.44
C ILE A 118 1.44 18.26 7.03
N ARG A 119 0.18 18.03 7.42
CA ARG A 119 -0.61 16.80 7.13
C ARG A 119 -1.07 16.66 5.68
N ASN A 120 -0.34 17.26 4.73
CA ASN A 120 -0.74 17.36 3.35
C ASN A 120 -0.07 16.28 2.50
N PHE A 121 -0.84 15.73 1.58
CA PHE A 121 -0.37 14.86 0.50
C PHE A 121 -0.76 15.54 -0.80
N LYS A 122 0.23 16.00 -1.57
CA LYS A 122 0.04 16.66 -2.86
C LYS A 122 0.28 15.67 -3.99
#